data_AF-A0A017HNA4-F1
#
_entry.id   AF-A0A017HNA4-F1
#
_cell.length_a   1.000
_cell.length_b   1.000
_cell.length_c   1.000
_cell.angle_alpha   90.00
_cell.angle_beta   90.00
_cell.angle_gamma   90.00
#
_symmetry.space_group_name_H-M   'P 1'
#
loop_
_entity.id
_entity.type
_entity.pdbx_description
1 polymer ?
#
loop_
_entity_poly.entity_id
_entity_poly.type
_entity_poly.pdbx_seq_one_letter_code
_entity_poly.pdbx_strand_id
1 'polypeptide(L)'
;MAVTFDDAYRDVLENAQPSLVRHGVPATVFVVSGTIGSERGYWWDELAQLVLGDQALPEAMDLPVPSPEVELARQQGDRSALHMALWRLVRLRPEEERATIMRAVARAYGDPPIPYAPVMTEHELRSITDGGLVSLGVHTVTHPSLPSLTVERQREELAASRAEVERIAGEPLASLAYPFGDYDETTIGVARSLGFDHAVSVEAGWANDWGRRFALPRIDVKDWPDARFLRTLAWLG
;
A
#
# COMPACT_ATOMS: atom_id res chain seq x y z
N MET A 1 1.67 1.12 21.98
CA MET A 1 1.71 0.33 20.73
C MET A 1 0.66 0.88 19.80
N ALA A 2 0.98 1.07 18.52
CA ALA A 2 0.03 1.47 17.50
C ALA A 2 -0.08 0.33 16.48
N VAL A 3 -1.30 -0.03 16.09
CA VAL A 3 -1.57 -1.01 15.02
C VAL A 3 -2.04 -0.22 13.81
N THR A 4 -1.46 -0.50 12.65
CA THR A 4 -1.80 0.19 11.41
C THR A 4 -2.03 -0.80 10.29
N PHE A 5 -3.04 -0.55 9.47
CA PHE A 5 -3.31 -1.27 8.22
C PHE A 5 -3.21 -0.27 7.07
N ASP A 6 -2.55 -0.66 6.00
CA ASP A 6 -2.46 0.16 4.79
C ASP A 6 -3.51 -0.34 3.77
N ASP A 7 -3.77 0.47 2.75
CA ASP A 7 -4.60 0.15 1.57
C ASP A 7 -6.10 -0.10 1.79
N ALA A 8 -6.59 -0.16 3.02
CA ALA A 8 -8.02 -0.26 3.32
C ALA A 8 -8.74 -1.45 2.63
N TYR A 9 -8.04 -2.58 2.47
CA TYR A 9 -8.67 -3.83 2.04
C TYR A 9 -9.87 -4.19 2.94
N ARG A 10 -10.90 -4.78 2.35
CA ARG A 10 -12.14 -5.16 3.04
C ARG A 10 -11.91 -6.23 4.11
N ASP A 11 -10.85 -7.03 3.98
CA ASP A 11 -10.46 -8.03 4.97
C ASP A 11 -10.11 -7.41 6.35
N VAL A 12 -9.70 -6.14 6.39
CA VAL A 12 -9.49 -5.40 7.64
C VAL A 12 -10.81 -5.27 8.39
N LEU A 13 -11.90 -4.94 7.70
CA LEU A 13 -13.23 -4.87 8.29
C LEU A 13 -13.75 -6.27 8.67
N GLU A 14 -13.62 -7.23 7.76
CA GLU A 14 -14.21 -8.57 7.92
C GLU A 14 -13.48 -9.43 8.97
N ASN A 15 -12.15 -9.33 9.05
CA ASN A 15 -11.31 -10.23 9.81
C ASN A 15 -10.53 -9.54 10.95
N ALA A 16 -9.96 -8.36 10.71
CA ALA A 16 -9.13 -7.68 11.70
C ALA A 16 -9.98 -6.93 12.75
N GLN A 17 -10.98 -6.15 12.32
CA GLN A 17 -11.82 -5.33 13.20
C GLN A 17 -12.49 -6.14 14.33
N PRO A 18 -13.08 -7.32 14.10
CA PRO A 18 -13.68 -8.11 15.19
C PRO A 18 -12.67 -8.48 16.28
N SER A 19 -11.42 -8.74 15.89
CA SER A 19 -10.33 -9.06 16.81
C SER A 19 -9.84 -7.81 17.56
N LEU A 20 -9.68 -6.67 16.87
CA LEU A 20 -9.34 -5.39 17.47
C LEU A 20 -10.36 -5.01 18.56
N VAL A 21 -11.66 -5.10 18.24
CA VAL A 21 -12.76 -4.82 19.17
C VAL A 21 -12.74 -5.77 20.36
N ARG A 22 -12.59 -7.08 20.12
CA ARG A 22 -12.53 -8.08 21.19
C ARG A 22 -11.42 -7.81 22.19
N HIS A 23 -10.28 -7.29 21.73
CA HIS A 23 -9.10 -7.05 22.55
C HIS A 23 -8.91 -5.58 22.98
N GLY A 24 -9.80 -4.68 22.58
CA GLY A 24 -9.71 -3.24 22.89
C GLY A 24 -8.45 -2.58 22.32
N VAL A 25 -7.95 -3.06 21.17
CA VAL A 25 -6.72 -2.57 20.55
C VAL A 25 -7.09 -1.49 19.51
N PRO A 26 -6.67 -0.23 19.71
CA PRO A 26 -6.90 0.81 18.71
C PRO A 26 -6.04 0.60 17.47
N ALA A 27 -6.58 0.97 16.31
CA ALA A 27 -5.87 0.86 15.04
C ALA A 27 -6.13 2.06 14.12
N THR A 28 -5.24 2.26 13.15
CA THR A 28 -5.43 3.22 12.05
C THR A 28 -5.43 2.50 10.72
N VAL A 29 -6.39 2.81 9.85
CA VAL A 29 -6.44 2.34 8.46
C VAL A 29 -6.06 3.48 7.53
N PHE A 30 -4.93 3.35 6.83
CA PHE A 30 -4.48 4.32 5.84
C PHE A 30 -5.15 4.04 4.49
N VAL A 31 -5.86 5.04 3.96
CA VAL A 31 -6.77 4.87 2.81
C VAL A 31 -6.17 5.46 1.55
N VAL A 32 -6.11 4.65 0.49
CA VAL A 32 -5.86 5.12 -0.89
C VAL A 32 -7.20 5.58 -1.46
N SER A 33 -7.42 6.89 -1.54
CA SER A 33 -8.76 7.43 -1.83
C SER A 33 -9.27 7.13 -3.25
N GLY A 34 -8.37 6.96 -4.22
CA GLY A 34 -8.73 6.65 -5.61
C GLY A 34 -9.23 5.22 -5.83
N THR A 35 -9.07 4.32 -4.86
CA THR A 35 -9.45 2.90 -4.98
C THR A 35 -10.60 2.50 -4.06
N ILE A 36 -11.22 3.45 -3.34
CA ILE A 36 -12.36 3.19 -2.45
C ILE A 36 -13.48 2.46 -3.23
N GLY A 37 -13.90 1.30 -2.71
CA GLY A 37 -14.90 0.44 -3.33
C GLY A 37 -14.43 -0.31 -4.58
N SER A 38 -13.13 -0.35 -4.87
CA SER A 38 -12.57 -1.20 -5.94
C SER A 38 -12.77 -2.67 -5.59
N GLU A 39 -13.41 -3.42 -6.50
CA GLU A 39 -13.54 -4.89 -6.36
C GLU A 39 -12.29 -5.63 -6.90
N ARG A 40 -11.35 -4.93 -7.53
CA ARG A 40 -10.17 -5.53 -8.17
C ARG A 40 -8.90 -5.46 -7.33
N GLY A 41 -8.92 -4.70 -6.23
CA GLY A 41 -7.71 -4.37 -5.46
C GLY A 41 -6.75 -3.51 -6.25
N TYR A 42 -5.46 -3.86 -6.18
CA TYR A 42 -4.35 -3.09 -6.72
C TYR A 42 -3.54 -3.88 -7.76
N TRP A 43 -2.71 -3.15 -8.51
CA TRP A 43 -1.89 -3.74 -9.55
C TRP A 43 -0.89 -4.78 -9.04
N TRP A 44 -0.44 -4.67 -7.79
CA TRP A 44 0.47 -5.65 -7.20
C TRP A 44 -0.25 -6.97 -6.86
N ASP A 45 -1.54 -6.92 -6.55
CA ASP A 45 -2.36 -8.13 -6.34
C ASP A 45 -2.53 -8.87 -7.67
N GLU A 46 -2.85 -8.13 -8.73
CA GLU A 46 -2.91 -8.63 -10.10
C GLU A 46 -1.57 -9.23 -10.53
N LEU A 47 -0.47 -8.51 -10.28
CA LEU A 47 0.87 -8.98 -10.62
C LEU A 47 1.24 -10.26 -9.86
N ALA A 48 0.96 -10.32 -8.56
CA ALA A 48 1.22 -11.49 -7.75
C ALA A 48 0.41 -12.70 -8.23
N GLN A 49 -0.89 -12.53 -8.49
CA GLN A 49 -1.74 -13.61 -9.00
C GLN A 49 -1.27 -14.15 -10.37
N LEU A 50 -0.88 -13.24 -11.27
CA LEU A 50 -0.36 -13.57 -12.59
C LEU A 50 0.94 -14.36 -12.50
N VAL A 51 1.92 -13.83 -11.77
CA VAL A 51 3.30 -14.30 -11.84
C VAL A 51 3.59 -15.41 -10.83
N LEU A 52 2.95 -15.39 -9.66
CA LEU A 52 3.18 -16.37 -8.60
C LEU A 52 2.15 -17.52 -8.60
N GLY A 53 1.07 -17.42 -9.40
CA GLY A 53 0.10 -18.51 -9.57
C GLY A 53 0.64 -19.69 -10.38
N ASP A 54 -0.14 -20.77 -10.52
CA ASP A 54 0.34 -22.03 -11.13
C ASP A 54 0.34 -22.05 -12.67
N GLN A 55 -0.17 -20.99 -13.30
CA GLN A 55 -0.30 -20.84 -14.76
C GLN A 55 1.05 -20.74 -15.47
N ALA A 56 1.20 -21.40 -16.64
CA ALA A 56 2.48 -21.47 -17.35
C ALA A 56 3.08 -20.07 -17.61
N LEU A 57 4.40 -19.94 -17.43
CA LEU A 57 5.09 -18.70 -17.75
C LEU A 57 5.04 -18.43 -19.26
N PRO A 58 4.81 -17.17 -19.68
CA PRO A 58 4.70 -16.85 -21.08
C PRO A 58 6.04 -16.99 -21.81
N GLU A 59 5.98 -17.48 -23.06
CA GLU A 59 7.16 -17.63 -23.94
C GLU A 59 7.80 -16.29 -24.29
N ALA A 60 7.03 -15.20 -24.27
CA ALA A 60 7.48 -13.83 -24.47
C ALA A 60 6.58 -12.85 -23.73
N MET A 61 7.11 -11.67 -23.38
CA MET A 61 6.36 -10.59 -22.74
C MET A 61 6.73 -9.26 -23.41
N ASP A 62 5.83 -8.73 -24.23
CA ASP A 62 6.05 -7.47 -24.97
C ASP A 62 5.75 -6.26 -24.07
N LEU A 63 6.73 -5.88 -23.26
CA LEU A 63 6.62 -4.75 -22.36
C LEU A 63 6.86 -3.42 -23.10
N PRO A 64 6.08 -2.36 -22.78
CA PRO A 64 6.29 -1.03 -23.36
C PRO A 64 7.65 -0.42 -22.97
N VAL A 65 8.27 -0.93 -21.91
CA VAL A 65 9.61 -0.57 -21.45
C VAL A 65 10.44 -1.85 -21.36
N PRO A 66 11.52 -2.00 -22.15
CA PRO A 66 12.40 -3.16 -22.06
C PRO A 66 13.03 -3.28 -20.68
N SER A 67 13.10 -4.51 -20.15
CA SER A 67 13.75 -4.81 -18.88
C SER A 67 14.55 -6.11 -18.97
N PRO A 68 15.90 -6.04 -19.01
CA PRO A 68 16.76 -7.22 -19.01
C PRO A 68 16.55 -8.12 -17.78
N GLU A 69 16.21 -7.53 -16.62
CA GLU A 69 15.93 -8.29 -15.39
C GLU A 69 14.66 -9.13 -15.53
N VAL A 70 13.60 -8.57 -16.12
CA VAL A 70 12.36 -9.29 -16.39
C VAL A 70 12.61 -10.44 -17.35
N GLU A 71 13.33 -10.18 -18.45
CA GLU A 71 13.60 -11.19 -19.47
C GLU A 71 14.47 -12.33 -18.92
N LEU A 72 15.51 -12.01 -18.14
CA LEU A 72 16.37 -13.00 -17.51
C LEU A 72 15.59 -13.91 -16.55
N ALA A 73 14.79 -13.31 -15.65
CA ALA A 73 14.02 -14.07 -14.67
C ALA A 73 12.97 -14.98 -15.35
N ARG A 74 12.32 -14.47 -16.40
CA ARG A 74 11.36 -15.23 -17.21
C ARG A 74 12.03 -16.44 -17.88
N GLN A 75 13.17 -16.24 -18.55
CA GLN A 75 13.92 -17.31 -19.22
C GLN A 75 14.42 -18.39 -18.26
N GLN A 76 14.76 -18.00 -17.02
CA GLN A 76 15.18 -18.93 -15.97
C GLN A 76 14.01 -19.69 -15.33
N GLY A 77 12.77 -19.29 -15.61
CA GLY A 77 11.59 -19.84 -14.95
C GLY A 77 11.46 -19.45 -13.48
N ASP A 78 12.21 -18.43 -13.02
CA ASP A 78 12.18 -17.97 -11.64
C ASP A 78 11.04 -16.97 -11.45
N ARG A 79 9.89 -17.48 -10.99
CA ARG A 79 8.69 -16.68 -10.71
C ARG A 79 8.93 -15.60 -9.67
N SER A 80 9.71 -15.90 -8.63
CA SER A 80 9.96 -14.94 -7.55
C SER A 80 10.81 -13.77 -8.06
N ALA A 81 11.86 -14.08 -8.82
CA ALA A 81 12.68 -13.06 -9.47
C ALA A 81 11.87 -12.27 -10.51
N LEU A 82 11.01 -12.93 -11.29
CA LEU A 82 10.16 -12.30 -12.29
C LEU A 82 9.16 -11.33 -11.65
N HIS A 83 8.48 -11.77 -10.59
CA HIS A 83 7.55 -10.93 -9.83
C HIS A 83 8.26 -9.69 -9.28
N MET A 84 9.43 -9.85 -8.66
CA MET A 84 10.18 -8.73 -8.11
C MET A 84 10.70 -7.77 -9.19
N ALA A 85 11.15 -8.28 -10.34
CA ALA A 85 11.61 -7.46 -11.46
C ALA A 85 10.46 -6.62 -12.05
N LEU A 86 9.28 -7.23 -12.25
CA LEU A 86 8.08 -6.52 -12.71
C LEU A 86 7.59 -5.52 -11.66
N TRP A 87 7.56 -5.91 -10.38
CA TRP A 87 7.13 -5.01 -9.30
C TRP A 87 8.00 -3.75 -9.23
N ARG A 88 9.33 -3.89 -9.33
CA ARG A 88 10.26 -2.75 -9.37
C ARG A 88 10.05 -1.89 -10.62
N LEU A 89 9.84 -2.51 -11.77
CA LEU A 89 9.60 -1.82 -13.03
C LEU A 89 8.32 -0.97 -12.98
N VAL A 90 7.25 -1.48 -12.38
CA VAL A 90 5.93 -0.83 -12.29
C VAL A 90 5.90 0.24 -11.19
N ARG A 91 6.42 -0.05 -9.99
CA ARG A 91 6.30 0.81 -8.80
C ARG A 91 6.71 2.27 -9.02
N LEU A 92 7.79 2.49 -9.75
CA LEU A 92 8.40 3.82 -9.95
C LEU A 92 7.77 4.61 -11.09
N ARG A 93 6.71 4.09 -11.72
CA ARG A 93 6.08 4.70 -12.89
C ARG A 93 4.85 5.53 -12.51
N PRO A 94 4.55 6.59 -13.27
CA PRO A 94 3.25 7.25 -13.22
C PRO A 94 2.11 6.28 -13.48
N GLU A 95 0.92 6.59 -12.98
CA GLU A 95 -0.26 5.71 -13.05
C GLU A 95 -0.57 5.20 -14.46
N GLU A 96 -0.56 6.08 -15.47
CA GLU A 96 -0.85 5.70 -16.87
C GLU A 96 0.17 4.71 -17.44
N GLU A 97 1.45 4.87 -17.10
CA GLU A 97 2.51 3.95 -17.47
C GLU A 97 2.37 2.62 -16.73
N ARG A 98 2.03 2.63 -15.42
CA ARG A 98 1.74 1.41 -14.64
C ARG A 98 0.62 0.60 -15.30
N ALA A 99 -0.48 1.26 -15.65
CA ALA A 99 -1.61 0.61 -16.30
C ALA A 99 -1.23 0.02 -17.67
N THR A 100 -0.35 0.69 -18.41
CA THR A 100 0.13 0.18 -19.71
C THR A 100 1.02 -1.04 -19.55
N ILE A 101 1.94 -1.04 -18.57
CA ILE A 101 2.78 -2.19 -18.26
C ILE A 101 1.92 -3.37 -17.79
N MET A 102 0.99 -3.15 -16.86
CA MET A 102 0.12 -4.22 -16.35
C MET A 102 -0.75 -4.84 -17.44
N ARG A 103 -1.29 -4.04 -18.37
CA ARG A 103 -2.00 -4.56 -19.55
C ARG A 103 -1.10 -5.40 -20.48
N ALA A 104 0.20 -5.13 -20.53
CA ALA A 104 1.14 -5.96 -21.30
C ALA A 104 1.43 -7.28 -20.57
N VAL A 105 1.60 -7.24 -19.25
CA VAL A 105 1.76 -8.44 -18.41
C VAL A 105 0.51 -9.32 -18.51
N ALA A 106 -0.68 -8.78 -18.27
CA ALA A 106 -1.94 -9.52 -18.33
C ALA A 106 -2.16 -10.18 -19.70
N ARG A 107 -1.88 -9.47 -20.80
CA ARG A 107 -1.96 -10.02 -22.16
C ARG A 107 -0.99 -11.18 -22.39
N ALA A 108 0.21 -11.14 -21.82
CA ALA A 108 1.16 -12.24 -21.93
C ALA A 108 0.65 -13.52 -21.25
N TYR A 109 -0.15 -13.39 -20.18
CA TYR A 109 -0.76 -14.52 -19.46
C TYR A 109 -2.18 -14.88 -19.94
N GLY A 110 -2.73 -14.17 -20.92
CA GLY A 110 -4.04 -14.45 -21.49
C GLY A 110 -5.24 -13.90 -20.71
N ASP A 111 -5.09 -12.72 -20.08
CA ASP A 111 -6.14 -12.00 -19.34
C ASP A 111 -6.77 -12.84 -18.21
N PRO A 112 -6.10 -12.95 -17.04
CA PRO A 112 -6.54 -13.82 -15.94
C PRO A 112 -7.89 -13.36 -15.35
N PRO A 113 -8.55 -14.23 -14.56
CA PRO A 113 -9.65 -13.80 -13.71
C PRO A 113 -9.17 -12.71 -12.74
N ILE A 114 -10.05 -11.73 -12.50
CA ILE A 114 -9.82 -10.56 -11.65
C ILE A 114 -9.38 -11.03 -10.24
N PRO A 115 -8.32 -10.43 -9.65
CA PRO A 115 -7.94 -10.71 -8.27
C PRO A 115 -9.08 -10.35 -7.31
N TYR A 116 -9.39 -11.25 -6.37
CA TYR A 116 -10.32 -10.94 -5.28
C TYR A 116 -9.53 -10.30 -4.14
N ALA A 117 -9.38 -8.98 -4.20
CA ALA A 117 -8.79 -8.17 -3.15
C ALA A 117 -9.61 -6.88 -2.98
N PRO A 118 -10.90 -6.98 -2.60
CA PRO A 118 -11.78 -5.82 -2.56
C PRO A 118 -11.28 -4.79 -1.54
N VAL A 119 -11.37 -3.52 -1.91
CA VAL A 119 -11.12 -2.36 -1.05
C VAL A 119 -12.44 -1.92 -0.43
N MET A 120 -12.40 -1.50 0.84
CA MET A 120 -13.60 -1.00 1.52
C MET A 120 -14.28 0.12 0.72
N THR A 121 -15.60 0.04 0.64
CA THR A 121 -16.47 1.11 0.13
C THR A 121 -16.53 2.27 1.12
N GLU A 122 -17.05 3.43 0.70
CA GLU A 122 -17.29 4.54 1.62
C GLU A 122 -18.17 4.13 2.81
N HIS A 123 -19.20 3.31 2.58
CA HIS A 123 -20.08 2.85 3.66
C HIS A 123 -19.32 1.99 4.68
N GLU A 124 -18.47 1.09 4.20
CA GLU A 124 -17.62 0.23 5.03
C GLU A 124 -16.57 1.04 5.80
N LEU A 125 -15.97 2.06 5.17
CA LEU A 125 -15.05 2.98 5.83
C LEU A 125 -15.71 3.82 6.93
N ARG A 126 -16.99 4.19 6.78
CA ARG A 126 -17.77 4.80 7.87
C ARG A 126 -18.07 3.78 8.96
N SER A 127 -18.48 2.58 8.58
CA SER A 127 -18.84 1.53 9.53
C SER A 127 -17.64 1.08 10.38
N ILE A 128 -16.42 1.05 9.81
CA ILE A 128 -15.25 0.61 10.58
C ILE A 128 -14.89 1.58 11.72
N THR A 129 -15.23 2.87 11.58
CA THR A 129 -14.95 3.93 12.56
C THR A 129 -16.05 4.12 13.60
N ASP A 130 -17.27 3.62 13.39
CA ASP A 130 -18.44 3.81 14.28
C ASP A 130 -18.17 3.43 15.76
N GLY A 131 -17.27 2.47 15.99
CA GLY A 131 -16.89 2.01 17.34
C GLY A 131 -15.86 2.89 18.05
N GLY A 132 -15.31 3.93 17.39
CA GLY A 132 -14.28 4.82 17.92
C GLY A 132 -12.91 4.17 18.17
N LEU A 133 -12.77 2.88 17.89
CA LEU A 133 -11.53 2.12 18.10
C LEU A 133 -10.59 2.19 16.88
N VAL A 134 -11.16 2.35 15.68
CA VAL A 134 -10.42 2.45 14.43
C VAL A 134 -10.54 3.88 13.91
N SER A 135 -9.41 4.49 13.56
CA SER A 135 -9.34 5.78 12.88
C SER A 135 -8.89 5.61 11.42
N LEU A 136 -9.19 6.60 10.58
CA LEU A 136 -8.67 6.65 9.21
C LEU A 136 -7.39 7.50 9.16
N GLY A 137 -6.55 7.22 8.16
CA GLY A 137 -5.37 7.99 7.81
C GLY A 137 -5.23 8.12 6.30
N VAL A 138 -4.35 9.02 5.85
CA VAL A 138 -4.17 9.28 4.41
C VAL A 138 -3.13 8.35 3.80
N HIS A 139 -3.41 7.81 2.61
CA HIS A 139 -2.47 7.00 1.83
C HIS A 139 -2.38 7.40 0.36
N THR A 140 -2.44 8.72 0.07
CA THR A 140 -2.46 9.31 -1.30
C THR A 140 -3.72 8.95 -2.10
N VAL A 141 -3.85 9.47 -3.33
CA VAL A 141 -4.98 9.15 -4.21
C VAL A 141 -4.70 7.88 -5.00
N THR A 142 -3.51 7.77 -5.58
CA THR A 142 -3.19 6.73 -6.60
C THR A 142 -2.09 5.77 -6.16
N HIS A 143 -1.68 5.82 -4.89
CA HIS A 143 -0.57 5.04 -4.32
C HIS A 143 0.76 5.14 -5.12
N PRO A 144 1.24 6.34 -5.51
CA PRO A 144 2.53 6.48 -6.19
C PRO A 144 3.70 6.49 -5.20
N SER A 145 4.89 6.13 -5.67
CA SER A 145 6.12 6.52 -4.98
C SER A 145 6.25 8.05 -5.01
N LEU A 146 6.00 8.73 -3.88
CA LEU A 146 5.96 10.20 -3.83
C LEU A 146 7.26 10.85 -4.32
N PRO A 147 8.46 10.35 -3.98
CA PRO A 147 9.72 10.90 -4.51
C PRO A 147 9.88 10.82 -6.04
N SER A 148 9.11 9.98 -6.74
CA SER A 148 9.12 9.93 -8.21
C SER A 148 8.28 11.02 -8.88
N LEU A 149 7.53 11.79 -8.11
CA LEU A 149 6.64 12.84 -8.59
C LEU A 149 7.26 14.24 -8.44
N THR A 150 6.74 15.20 -9.20
CA THR A 150 7.02 16.62 -8.94
C THR A 150 6.37 17.07 -7.63
N VAL A 151 6.86 18.18 -7.06
CA VAL A 151 6.32 18.76 -5.82
C VAL A 151 4.83 19.05 -5.92
N GLU A 152 4.38 19.58 -7.06
CA GLU A 152 2.98 19.91 -7.34
C GLU A 152 2.13 18.64 -7.32
N ARG A 153 2.60 17.57 -7.97
CA ARG A 153 1.92 16.28 -8.00
C ARG A 153 1.88 15.60 -6.64
N GLN A 154 2.95 15.67 -5.85
CA GLN A 154 2.92 15.21 -4.45
C GLN A 154 1.87 15.96 -3.63
N ARG A 155 1.79 17.30 -3.80
CA ARG A 155 0.80 18.11 -3.10
C ARG A 155 -0.63 17.74 -3.51
N GLU A 156 -0.88 17.54 -4.80
CA GLU A 156 -2.20 17.13 -5.31
C GLU A 156 -2.62 15.76 -4.75
N GLU A 157 -1.73 14.76 -4.81
CA GLU A 157 -1.96 13.40 -4.26
C GLU A 157 -2.30 13.43 -2.77
N LEU A 158 -1.57 14.23 -1.99
CA LEU A 158 -1.76 14.29 -0.54
C LEU A 158 -2.99 15.12 -0.16
N ALA A 159 -3.19 16.29 -0.78
CA ALA A 159 -4.28 17.20 -0.45
C ALA A 159 -5.63 16.65 -0.89
N ALA A 160 -5.73 16.10 -2.10
CA ALA A 160 -6.99 15.53 -2.60
C ALA A 160 -7.39 14.30 -1.80
N SER A 161 -6.42 13.42 -1.48
CA SER A 161 -6.70 12.25 -0.64
C SER A 161 -7.12 12.63 0.76
N ARG A 162 -6.42 13.59 1.39
CA ARG A 162 -6.82 14.11 2.70
C ARG A 162 -8.26 14.64 2.70
N ALA A 163 -8.60 15.49 1.75
CA ALA A 163 -9.94 16.08 1.66
C ALA A 163 -11.04 15.02 1.52
N GLU A 164 -10.80 14.00 0.70
CA GLU A 164 -11.78 12.93 0.48
C GLU A 164 -11.93 12.03 1.71
N VAL A 165 -10.82 11.63 2.35
CA VAL A 165 -10.90 10.76 3.53
C VAL A 165 -11.43 11.53 4.75
N GLU A 166 -11.14 12.83 4.90
CA GLU A 166 -11.76 13.69 5.93
C GLU A 166 -13.29 13.79 5.74
N ARG A 167 -13.79 13.85 4.50
CA ARG A 167 -15.23 13.84 4.20
C ARG A 167 -15.91 12.53 4.63
N ILE A 168 -15.19 11.41 4.50
CA ILE A 168 -15.68 10.08 4.90
C ILE A 168 -15.63 9.94 6.43
N ALA A 169 -14.48 10.27 7.04
CA ALA A 169 -14.28 10.20 8.49
C ALA A 169 -15.20 11.14 9.26
N GLY A 170 -15.54 12.31 8.69
CA GLY A 170 -16.30 13.35 9.37
C GLY A 170 -15.47 14.18 10.36
N GLU A 171 -14.14 14.01 10.35
CA GLU A 171 -13.20 14.71 11.22
C GLU A 171 -11.87 14.98 10.50
N PRO A 172 -11.08 15.99 10.96
CA PRO A 172 -9.76 16.26 10.39
C PRO A 172 -8.79 15.11 10.60
N LEU A 173 -7.99 14.79 9.58
CA LEU A 173 -6.99 13.72 9.66
C LEU A 173 -5.62 14.27 10.00
N ALA A 174 -4.89 13.54 10.85
CA ALA A 174 -3.56 13.93 11.34
C ALA A 174 -2.42 13.10 10.73
N SER A 175 -2.72 11.89 10.25
CA SER A 175 -1.74 10.86 9.94
C SER A 175 -1.64 10.57 8.44
N LEU A 176 -0.42 10.25 8.00
CA LEU A 176 -0.08 9.85 6.64
C LEU A 176 0.73 8.55 6.67
N ALA A 177 0.46 7.61 5.77
CA ALA A 177 1.40 6.55 5.43
C ALA A 177 1.98 6.82 4.04
N TYR A 178 3.30 6.73 3.89
CA TYR A 178 3.93 6.88 2.58
C TYR A 178 3.78 5.57 1.77
N PRO A 179 3.23 5.60 0.54
CA PRO A 179 3.18 4.43 -0.32
C PRO A 179 4.55 3.77 -0.47
N PHE A 180 4.60 2.46 -0.30
CA PHE A 180 5.84 1.66 -0.28
C PHE A 180 6.87 2.09 0.78
N GLY A 181 6.51 3.00 1.69
CA GLY A 181 7.41 3.68 2.61
C GLY A 181 8.43 4.61 1.95
N ASP A 182 8.22 5.00 0.69
CA ASP A 182 9.13 5.90 -0.02
C ASP A 182 8.86 7.36 0.37
N TYR A 183 9.90 8.07 0.80
CA TYR A 183 9.85 9.50 1.07
C TYR A 183 11.24 10.13 0.91
N ASP A 184 11.26 11.44 0.76
CA ASP A 184 12.46 12.28 0.81
C ASP A 184 12.15 13.60 1.55
N GLU A 185 13.14 14.49 1.67
CA GLU A 185 12.95 15.79 2.35
C GLU A 185 11.87 16.65 1.67
N THR A 186 11.74 16.55 0.34
CA THR A 186 10.68 17.21 -0.43
C THR A 186 9.31 16.71 0.02
N THR A 187 9.14 15.38 0.08
CA THR A 187 7.91 14.70 0.49
C THR A 187 7.52 15.08 1.91
N ILE A 188 8.48 15.10 2.84
CA ILE A 188 8.28 15.56 4.22
C ILE A 188 7.85 17.04 4.24
N GLY A 189 8.50 17.88 3.46
CA GLY A 189 8.17 19.30 3.34
C GLY A 189 6.74 19.53 2.85
N VAL A 190 6.30 18.78 1.84
CA VAL A 190 4.92 18.84 1.33
C VAL A 190 3.93 18.40 2.41
N ALA A 191 4.16 17.25 3.05
CA ALA A 191 3.29 16.74 4.12
C ALA A 191 3.15 17.74 5.28
N ARG A 192 4.26 18.37 5.71
CA ARG A 192 4.24 19.44 6.72
C ARG A 192 3.43 20.64 6.26
N SER A 193 3.61 21.08 5.02
CA SER A 193 2.89 22.25 4.47
C SER A 193 1.37 22.03 4.38
N LEU A 194 0.95 20.77 4.27
CA LEU A 194 -0.46 20.37 4.25
C LEU A 194 -1.04 20.12 5.65
N GLY A 195 -0.26 20.33 6.71
CA GLY A 195 -0.73 20.23 8.09
C GLY A 195 -0.94 18.81 8.59
N PHE A 196 -0.23 17.82 8.04
CA PHE A 196 -0.13 16.51 8.70
C PHE A 196 0.66 16.66 10.00
N ASP A 197 0.30 15.91 11.05
CA ASP A 197 1.00 15.91 12.33
C ASP A 197 2.19 14.94 12.32
N HIS A 198 1.96 13.76 11.74
CA HIS A 198 2.95 12.68 11.64
C HIS A 198 2.72 11.82 10.39
N ALA A 199 3.76 11.10 10.00
CA ALA A 199 3.73 10.14 8.91
C ALA A 199 4.55 8.89 9.25
N VAL A 200 4.07 7.74 8.78
CA VAL A 200 4.73 6.44 8.97
C VAL A 200 5.40 5.97 7.67
N SER A 201 6.55 5.30 7.81
CA SER A 201 7.27 4.63 6.73
C SER A 201 7.26 3.11 6.93
N VAL A 202 7.98 2.37 6.08
CA VAL A 202 8.20 0.92 6.24
C VAL A 202 9.59 0.60 6.83
N GLU A 203 10.32 1.61 7.28
CA GLU A 203 11.61 1.40 7.95
C GLU A 203 11.40 0.60 9.23
N ALA A 204 12.14 -0.50 9.38
CA ALA A 204 12.05 -1.35 10.56
C ALA A 204 12.59 -0.62 11.80
N GLY A 205 11.75 -0.44 12.82
CA GLY A 205 12.16 0.15 14.09
C GLY A 205 11.00 0.57 14.99
N TRP A 206 11.34 1.13 16.17
CA TRP A 206 10.36 1.69 17.08
C TRP A 206 10.07 3.16 16.81
N ALA A 207 8.78 3.50 16.79
CA ALA A 207 8.31 4.87 16.80
C ALA A 207 8.46 5.52 18.20
N ASN A 208 9.70 5.61 18.72
CA ASN A 208 10.00 6.19 20.04
C ASN A 208 10.69 7.57 19.97
N ASP A 209 11.03 8.06 18.77
CA ASP A 209 11.61 9.38 18.55
C ASP A 209 10.63 10.28 17.78
N TRP A 210 10.01 11.22 18.50
CA TRP A 210 9.08 12.20 17.91
C TRP A 210 9.79 13.27 17.05
N GLY A 211 11.13 13.36 17.12
CA GLY A 211 11.94 14.12 16.17
C GLY A 211 11.79 13.59 14.73
N ARG A 212 11.52 12.29 14.59
CA ARG A 212 11.25 11.61 13.32
C ARG A 212 9.75 11.44 13.04
N ARG A 213 8.87 12.27 13.61
CA ARG A 213 7.41 12.09 13.46
C ARG A 213 6.88 12.08 12.01
N PHE A 214 7.63 12.60 11.04
CA PHE A 214 7.30 12.50 9.61
C PHE A 214 7.99 11.33 8.90
N ALA A 215 8.54 10.39 9.65
CA ALA A 215 9.21 9.19 9.16
C ALA A 215 9.21 8.15 10.30
N LEU A 216 8.06 7.96 10.96
CA LEU A 216 7.95 7.01 12.06
C LEU A 216 8.17 5.60 11.52
N PRO A 217 9.14 4.84 12.07
CA PRO A 217 9.39 3.47 11.64
C PRO A 217 8.25 2.55 12.08
N ARG A 218 8.09 1.45 11.34
CA ARG A 218 7.07 0.42 11.60
C ARG A 218 7.71 -0.96 11.55
N ILE A 219 7.02 -1.93 12.14
CA ILE A 219 7.37 -3.35 12.01
C ILE A 219 6.37 -3.94 11.02
N ASP A 220 6.85 -4.34 9.84
CA ASP A 220 6.05 -5.08 8.87
C ASP A 220 5.74 -6.48 9.41
N VAL A 221 4.46 -6.81 9.54
CA VAL A 221 3.97 -8.10 10.04
C VAL A 221 3.41 -8.88 8.86
N LYS A 222 4.05 -10.00 8.52
CA LYS A 222 3.59 -10.90 7.46
C LYS A 222 2.93 -12.13 8.06
N ASP A 223 2.52 -13.06 7.20
CA ASP A 223 2.06 -14.39 7.61
C ASP A 223 3.21 -15.18 8.27
N TRP A 224 3.36 -14.96 9.57
CA TRP A 224 4.43 -15.49 10.40
C TRP A 224 3.84 -16.43 11.46
N PRO A 225 4.52 -17.54 11.76
CA PRO A 225 4.19 -18.30 12.97
C PRO A 225 4.36 -17.44 14.22
N ASP A 226 3.57 -17.70 15.26
CA ASP A 226 3.59 -16.98 16.56
C ASP A 226 5.00 -16.81 17.11
N ALA A 227 5.82 -17.85 17.03
CA ALA A 227 7.20 -17.83 17.52
C ALA A 227 8.06 -16.76 16.82
N ARG A 228 7.83 -16.51 15.53
CA ARG A 228 8.52 -15.44 14.81
C ARG A 228 7.98 -14.08 15.22
N PHE A 229 6.66 -13.92 15.32
CA PHE A 229 6.04 -12.67 15.75
C PHE A 229 6.52 -12.23 17.14
N LEU A 230 6.47 -13.13 18.13
CA LEU A 230 6.93 -12.86 19.50
C LEU A 230 8.42 -12.54 19.56
N ARG A 231 9.26 -13.22 18.76
CA ARG A 231 10.69 -12.89 18.67
C ARG A 231 10.93 -11.50 18.09
N THR A 232 10.17 -11.09 17.06
CA THR A 232 10.29 -9.74 16.48
C THR A 232 9.94 -8.67 17.51
N LEU A 233 8.90 -8.90 18.32
CA LEU A 233 8.54 -7.98 19.41
C LEU A 233 9.59 -7.94 20.52
N ALA A 234 10.21 -9.09 20.84
CA ALA A 234 11.21 -9.19 21.90
C ALA A 234 12.60 -8.68 21.49
N TRP A 235 12.98 -8.76 20.21
CA TRP A 235 14.33 -8.40 19.74
C TRP A 235 14.60 -6.90 19.66
N LEU A 236 13.54 -6.10 19.67
CA LEU A 236 13.65 -4.65 19.57
C LEU A 236 13.60 -3.97 20.96
N GLY A 237 13.19 -4.65 22.04
CA GLY A 237 13.13 -4.13 23.42
C GLY A 237 14.35 -4.49 24.28
#